data_AF-A0A1V1NUL8-F1
#
_entry.id   AF-A0A1V1NUL8-F1
#
_cell.length_a   1.000
_cell.length_b   1.000
_cell.length_c   1.000
_cell.angle_alpha   90.00
_cell.angle_beta   90.00
_cell.angle_gamma   90.00
#
_symmetry.space_group_name_H-M   'P 1'
#
loop_
_entity.id
_entity.type
_entity.pdbx_description
1 polymer ?
#
loop_
_entity_poly.entity_id
_entity_poly.type
_entity_poly.pdbx_seq_one_letter_code
_entity_poly.pdbx_strand_id
1 'polypeptide(L)'
;MFLFIMMAWYGIYPNIRILFLPVLILLTVMTAFGTALWLSALNVRYRDVQNTIPMLTQVWFFLTPVVYPGSIIDESWRFWVSFNPMSGIIEGYRWCILGVNSVSLYSIMISGIIAILLFFSGLIYFYRTERFFADII
;
A
#
# COMPACT_ATOMS: atom_id res chain seq x y z
N MET A 1 15.97 14.72 5.08
CA MET A 1 17.35 15.27 5.05
C MET A 1 18.33 14.30 4.37
N PHE A 2 18.55 13.11 4.94
CA PHE A 2 19.52 12.11 4.42
C PHE A 2 19.27 11.70 2.95
N LEU A 3 18.02 11.46 2.57
CA LEU A 3 17.65 11.07 1.20
C LEU A 3 18.05 12.12 0.15
N PHE A 4 17.81 13.40 0.43
CA PHE A 4 18.17 14.50 -0.49
C PHE A 4 19.69 14.65 -0.65
N ILE A 5 20.46 14.43 0.42
CA ILE A 5 21.92 14.45 0.38
C ILE A 5 22.44 13.30 -0.49
N MET A 6 21.89 12.09 -0.34
CA MET A 6 22.24 10.96 -1.19
C MET A 6 21.87 11.20 -2.65
N MET A 7 20.67 11.73 -2.93
CA MET A 7 20.26 12.03 -4.31
C MET A 7 21.19 13.04 -4.99
N ALA A 8 21.62 14.08 -4.27
CA ALA A 8 22.61 15.03 -4.76
C ALA A 8 23.97 14.36 -5.03
N TRP A 9 24.38 13.42 -4.18
CA TRP A 9 25.64 12.67 -4.35
C TRP A 9 25.60 11.68 -5.52
N TYR A 10 24.47 11.00 -5.74
CA TYR A 10 24.25 10.07 -6.85
C TYR A 10 23.85 10.76 -8.17
N GLY A 11 23.72 12.10 -8.20
CA GLY A 11 23.33 12.85 -9.39
C GLY A 11 21.90 12.54 -9.88
N ILE A 12 21.04 12.04 -8.99
CA ILE A 12 19.64 11.71 -9.32
C ILE A 12 18.79 12.95 -9.11
N TYR A 13 18.37 13.57 -10.20
CA TYR A 13 17.50 14.73 -10.15
C TYR A 13 16.02 14.33 -10.24
N PRO A 14 15.16 14.88 -9.37
CA PRO A 14 13.73 14.72 -9.49
C PRO A 14 13.23 15.21 -10.85
N ASN A 15 12.64 14.30 -11.63
CA ASN A 15 12.06 14.59 -12.94
C ASN A 15 10.56 14.98 -12.79
N ILE A 16 9.90 15.38 -13.87
CA ILE A 16 8.45 15.70 -13.95
C ILE A 16 7.55 14.60 -13.34
N ARG A 17 8.08 13.37 -13.24
CA ARG A 17 7.47 12.20 -12.60
C ARG A 17 7.07 12.43 -11.14
N ILE A 18 7.71 13.38 -10.44
CA ILE A 18 7.32 13.78 -9.08
C ILE A 18 5.86 14.25 -9.00
N LEU A 19 5.27 14.73 -10.10
CA LEU A 19 3.87 15.13 -10.14
C LEU A 19 2.90 13.96 -9.85
N PHE A 20 3.34 12.71 -9.99
CA PHE A 20 2.57 11.52 -9.63
C PHE A 20 2.65 11.17 -8.13
N LEU A 21 3.57 11.76 -7.36
CA LEU A 21 3.69 11.49 -5.91
C LEU A 21 2.40 11.75 -5.14
N PRO A 22 1.66 12.86 -5.33
CA PRO A 22 0.41 13.10 -4.61
C PRO A 22 -0.62 11.98 -4.83
N VAL A 23 -0.71 11.44 -6.05
CA VAL A 23 -1.62 10.33 -6.37
C VAL A 23 -1.19 9.04 -5.66
N LEU A 24 0.11 8.73 -5.65
CA LEU A 24 0.64 7.55 -4.96
C LEU A 24 0.45 7.66 -3.43
N ILE A 25 0.62 8.86 -2.87
CA ILE A 25 0.34 9.15 -1.46
C ILE A 25 -1.14 8.93 -1.17
N LEU A 26 -2.03 9.44 -2.02
CA LEU A 26 -3.47 9.22 -1.86
C LEU A 26 -3.82 7.74 -1.84
N LEU A 27 -3.30 6.95 -2.79
CA LEU A 27 -3.54 5.50 -2.84
C LEU A 27 -2.97 4.77 -1.60
N THR A 28 -1.81 5.20 -1.11
CA THR A 28 -1.22 4.67 0.13
C THR A 28 -2.14 4.94 1.32
N VAL A 29 -2.64 6.18 1.44
CA VAL A 29 -3.58 6.57 2.50
C VAL A 29 -4.86 5.77 2.39
N MET A 30 -5.45 5.63 1.19
CA MET A 30 -6.66 4.81 0.98
C MET A 30 -6.44 3.35 1.39
N THR A 31 -5.29 2.76 1.07
CA THR A 31 -4.96 1.38 1.45
C THR A 31 -4.81 1.24 2.97
N ALA A 32 -4.04 2.14 3.60
CA ALA A 32 -3.85 2.16 5.04
C ALA A 32 -5.17 2.39 5.80
N PHE A 33 -6.02 3.29 5.30
CA PHE A 33 -7.30 3.59 5.91
C PHE A 33 -8.31 2.44 5.71
N GLY A 34 -8.37 1.86 4.51
CA GLY A 34 -9.22 0.70 4.22
C GLY A 34 -8.89 -0.50 5.10
N THR A 35 -7.60 -0.84 5.22
CA THR A 35 -7.14 -1.90 6.13
C THR A 35 -7.42 -1.56 7.59
N ALA A 36 -7.18 -0.32 8.03
CA ALA A 36 -7.45 0.10 9.40
C ALA A 36 -8.94 0.01 9.75
N LEU A 37 -9.85 0.35 8.83
CA LEU A 37 -11.30 0.22 9.03
C LEU A 37 -11.72 -1.24 9.23
N TRP A 38 -11.20 -2.15 8.40
CA TRP A 38 -11.41 -3.60 8.56
C TRP A 38 -10.90 -4.11 9.90
N LEU A 39 -9.65 -3.79 10.24
CA LEU A 39 -9.00 -4.24 11.47
C LEU A 39 -9.66 -3.65 12.72
N SER A 40 -10.12 -2.40 12.67
CA SER A 40 -10.85 -1.74 13.76
C SER A 40 -12.15 -2.45 14.06
N ALA A 41 -12.97 -2.71 13.04
CA ALA A 41 -14.23 -3.43 13.20
C ALA A 41 -14.02 -4.87 13.72
N LEU A 42 -12.95 -5.54 13.31
CA LEU A 42 -12.57 -6.86 13.84
C LEU A 42 -12.09 -6.79 15.30
N ASN A 43 -11.32 -5.75 15.67
CA ASN A 43 -10.80 -5.59 17.03
C ASN A 43 -11.92 -5.42 18.06
N VAL A 44 -12.98 -4.68 17.74
CA VAL A 44 -14.15 -4.54 18.64
C VAL A 44 -14.81 -5.89 18.91
N ARG A 45 -14.85 -6.79 17.91
CA ARG A 45 -15.42 -8.14 18.06
C ARG A 45 -14.45 -9.14 18.70
N TYR A 46 -13.15 -9.00 18.45
CA TYR A 46 -12.10 -9.92 18.87
C TYR A 46 -10.89 -9.16 19.42
N ARG A 47 -10.76 -9.13 20.75
CA ARG A 47 -9.68 -8.41 21.45
C ARG A 47 -8.26 -8.89 21.07
N ASP A 48 -8.11 -10.14 20.66
CA ASP A 48 -6.81 -10.73 20.29
C ASP A 48 -6.24 -10.19 18.96
N VAL A 49 -7.08 -9.54 18.15
CA VAL A 49 -6.65 -8.92 16.88
C VAL A 49 -5.62 -7.83 17.16
N GLN A 50 -5.76 -7.06 18.25
CA GLN A 50 -4.84 -5.98 18.58
C GLN A 50 -3.37 -6.44 18.69
N ASN A 51 -3.15 -7.61 19.29
CA ASN A 51 -1.81 -8.18 19.46
C ASN A 51 -1.26 -8.79 18.16
N THR A 52 -2.15 -9.14 17.23
CA THR A 52 -1.78 -9.80 15.96
C THR A 52 -1.43 -8.80 14.86
N ILE A 53 -1.93 -7.56 14.94
CA ILE A 53 -1.68 -6.50 13.95
C ILE A 53 -0.18 -6.29 13.66
N PRO A 54 0.72 -6.14 14.66
CA PRO A 54 2.15 -5.93 14.39
C PRO A 54 2.79 -7.09 13.63
N MET A 55 2.39 -8.32 13.93
CA MET A 55 2.88 -9.51 13.23
C MET A 55 2.37 -9.54 11.79
N LEU A 56 1.10 -9.22 11.56
CA LEU A 56 0.52 -9.15 10.22
C LEU A 56 1.18 -8.08 9.36
N THR A 57 1.43 -6.88 9.91
CA THR A 57 2.10 -5.81 9.16
C THR A 57 3.54 -6.17 8.84
N GLN A 58 4.24 -6.87 9.74
CA GLN A 58 5.59 -7.37 9.48
C GLN A 58 5.61 -8.41 8.35
N VAL A 59 4.68 -9.37 8.36
CA VAL A 59 4.55 -10.34 7.26
C VAL A 59 4.21 -9.63 5.94
N TRP A 60 3.29 -8.67 5.98
CA TRP A 60 2.90 -7.89 4.80
C TRP A 60 4.10 -7.15 4.20
N PHE A 61 4.93 -6.53 5.04
CA PHE A 61 6.14 -5.83 4.60
C PHE A 61 7.07 -6.72 3.75
N PHE A 62 7.25 -7.98 4.13
CA PHE A 62 8.07 -8.94 3.36
C PHE A 62 7.37 -9.47 2.10
N LEU A 63 6.03 -9.55 2.10
CA LEU A 63 5.25 -9.93 0.91
C LEU A 63 5.20 -8.84 -0.15
N THR A 64 5.48 -7.60 0.23
CA THR A 64 5.55 -6.47 -0.69
C THR A 64 7.00 -6.27 -1.14
N PRO A 65 7.26 -5.91 -2.42
CA PRO A 65 8.62 -5.68 -2.94
C PRO A 65 9.24 -4.35 -2.43
N VAL A 66 9.30 -4.18 -1.10
CA VAL A 66 9.96 -3.07 -0.43
C VAL A 66 11.46 -3.31 -0.33
N VAL A 67 11.86 -4.51 0.09
CA VAL A 67 13.26 -4.86 0.38
C VAL A 67 14.01 -5.28 -0.90
N TYR A 68 13.28 -5.82 -1.88
CA TYR A 68 13.84 -6.32 -3.14
C TYR A 68 13.24 -5.58 -4.35
N PRO A 69 13.96 -5.54 -5.49
CA PRO A 69 13.40 -5.03 -6.74
C PRO A 69 12.46 -6.06 -7.40
N GLY A 70 11.37 -5.58 -7.98
CA GLY A 70 10.42 -6.42 -8.75
C GLY A 70 11.03 -7.07 -10.01
N SER A 71 12.27 -6.71 -10.37
CA SER A 71 13.04 -7.35 -11.44
C SER A 71 13.51 -8.77 -11.10
N ILE A 72 13.63 -9.11 -9.81
CA ILE A 72 14.02 -10.45 -9.36
C ILE A 72 12.84 -11.43 -9.40
N ILE A 73 11.61 -10.90 -9.49
CA ILE A 73 10.39 -11.71 -9.51
C ILE A 73 10.19 -12.27 -10.92
N ASP A 74 10.14 -13.60 -11.03
CA ASP A 74 9.77 -14.31 -12.26
C ASP A 74 8.43 -13.81 -12.82
N GLU A 75 8.27 -13.84 -14.15
CA GLU A 75 7.08 -13.30 -14.80
C GLU A 75 5.77 -13.93 -14.33
N SER A 76 5.77 -15.24 -14.04
CA SER A 76 4.59 -15.95 -13.52
C SER A 76 4.16 -15.45 -12.13
N TRP A 77 5.11 -15.02 -11.30
CA TRP A 77 4.85 -14.53 -9.95
C TRP A 77 4.51 -13.04 -9.91
N ARG A 78 4.90 -12.27 -10.93
CA ARG A 78 4.54 -10.84 -11.03
C ARG A 78 3.04 -10.60 -11.01
N PHE A 79 2.26 -11.45 -11.64
CA PHE A 79 0.79 -11.35 -11.61
C PHE A 79 0.25 -11.46 -10.18
N TRP A 80 0.69 -12.47 -9.43
CA TRP A 80 0.30 -12.66 -8.03
C TRP A 80 0.74 -11.51 -7.13
N VAL A 81 1.96 -11.03 -7.30
CA VAL A 81 2.50 -9.91 -6.52
C VAL A 81 1.76 -8.60 -6.83
N SER A 82 1.27 -8.42 -8.06
CA SER A 82 0.50 -7.23 -8.45
C SER A 82 -0.85 -7.08 -7.73
N PHE A 83 -1.42 -8.18 -7.22
CA PHE A 83 -2.64 -8.13 -6.38
C PHE A 83 -2.42 -7.47 -5.02
N ASN A 84 -1.17 -7.36 -4.56
CA ASN A 84 -0.90 -6.64 -3.33
C ASN A 84 -1.11 -5.13 -3.60
N PRO A 85 -2.05 -4.45 -2.90
CA PRO A 85 -2.36 -3.04 -3.15
C PRO A 85 -1.16 -2.12 -2.93
N MET A 86 -0.14 -2.55 -2.17
CA MET A 86 1.07 -1.77 -1.94
C MET A 86 2.16 -2.02 -2.99
N SER A 87 2.12 -3.13 -3.74
CA SER A 87 3.21 -3.51 -4.65
C SER A 87 3.42 -2.50 -5.76
N GLY A 88 2.38 -2.21 -6.56
CA GLY A 88 2.45 -1.23 -7.63
C GLY A 88 2.74 0.18 -7.11
N ILE A 89 2.19 0.54 -5.94
CA ILE A 89 2.41 1.86 -5.33
C ILE A 89 3.89 2.07 -4.98
N ILE A 90 4.57 1.07 -4.41
CA ILE A 90 6.00 1.14 -4.06
C ILE A 90 6.90 1.17 -5.28
N GLU A 91 6.56 0.42 -6.33
CA GLU A 91 7.24 0.54 -7.63
C GLU A 91 7.07 1.95 -8.21
N GLY A 92 5.87 2.53 -8.11
CA GLY A 92 5.59 3.91 -8.47
C GLY A 92 6.45 4.91 -7.71
N TYR A 93 6.62 4.74 -6.39
CA TYR A 93 7.49 5.60 -5.58
C TYR A 93 8.94 5.54 -6.05
N ARG A 94 9.47 4.33 -6.30
CA ARG A 94 10.84 4.14 -6.81
C ARG A 94 11.04 4.85 -8.15
N TRP A 95 10.06 4.76 -9.04
CA TRP A 95 10.12 5.39 -10.36
C TRP A 95 9.99 6.91 -10.34
N CYS A 96 9.15 7.45 -9.46
CA CYS A 96 8.98 8.89 -9.32
C CYS A 96 10.22 9.57 -8.71
N ILE A 97 10.83 8.93 -7.71
CA ILE A 97 11.92 9.52 -6.91
C ILE A 97 13.29 9.19 -7.50
N LEU A 98 13.54 7.92 -7.82
CA LEU A 98 14.85 7.46 -8.28
C LEU A 98 14.98 7.50 -9.79
N GLY A 99 13.85 7.51 -10.53
CA GLY A 99 13.86 7.44 -11.99
C GLY A 99 14.32 6.09 -12.56
N VAL A 100 14.59 5.10 -11.69
CA VAL A 100 15.13 3.77 -12.03
C VAL A 100 13.98 2.79 -12.27
N ASN A 101 14.19 1.85 -13.22
CA ASN A 101 13.29 0.78 -13.68
C ASN A 101 12.09 1.22 -14.54
N SER A 102 11.70 0.35 -15.48
CA SER A 102 10.43 0.48 -16.20
C SER A 102 9.29 0.11 -15.25
N VAL A 103 8.44 1.09 -14.93
CA VAL A 103 7.21 0.82 -14.19
C VAL A 103 6.27 0.03 -15.07
N SER A 104 5.78 -1.09 -14.52
CA SER A 104 4.60 -1.75 -15.05
C SER A 104 3.39 -0.89 -14.71
N LEU A 105 2.89 -0.12 -15.68
CA LEU A 105 1.65 0.65 -15.53
C LEU A 105 0.49 -0.26 -15.09
N TYR A 106 0.51 -1.50 -15.57
CA TYR A 106 -0.42 -2.56 -15.20
C TYR A 106 -0.41 -2.87 -13.70
N SER A 107 0.78 -2.99 -13.09
CA SER A 107 0.92 -3.22 -11.64
C SER A 107 0.34 -2.06 -10.83
N ILE A 108 0.61 -0.82 -11.23
CA ILE A 108 0.05 0.38 -10.57
C ILE A 108 -1.47 0.41 -10.67
N MET A 109 -2.01 0.13 -11.85
CA MET A 109 -3.46 0.14 -12.07
C MET A 109 -4.16 -0.93 -11.24
N ILE A 110 -3.65 -2.16 -11.21
CA ILE A 110 -4.22 -3.23 -10.38
C ILE A 110 -4.14 -2.86 -8.90
N SER A 111 -2.96 -2.49 -8.42
CA SER A 111 -2.77 -2.10 -7.02
C SER A 111 -3.68 -0.92 -6.63
N GLY A 112 -3.86 0.07 -7.53
CA GLY A 112 -4.74 1.20 -7.33
C GLY A 112 -6.22 0.83 -7.26
N ILE A 113 -6.69 -0.04 -8.17
CA ILE A 113 -8.07 -0.56 -8.15
C ILE A 113 -8.32 -1.32 -6.85
N ILE A 114 -7.39 -2.19 -6.44
CA ILE A 114 -7.50 -2.96 -5.20
C ILE A 114 -7.50 -2.03 -3.98
N ALA A 115 -6.65 -1.00 -3.95
CA ALA A 115 -6.64 0.00 -2.89
C ALA A 115 -8.00 0.71 -2.75
N ILE A 116 -8.61 1.11 -3.87
CA ILE A 116 -9.92 1.75 -3.90
C ILE A 116 -11.00 0.79 -3.41
N LEU A 117 -11.02 -0.46 -3.91
CA LEU A 117 -11.97 -1.48 -3.46
C LEU A 117 -11.82 -1.81 -1.97
N LEU A 118 -10.58 -1.88 -1.48
CA LEU A 118 -10.28 -2.12 -0.07
C LEU A 118 -10.77 -0.98 0.82
N PHE A 119 -10.61 0.27 0.37
CA PHE A 119 -11.11 1.45 1.07
C PHE A 119 -12.63 1.46 1.16
N PHE A 120 -13.33 1.30 0.03
CA PHE A 120 -14.80 1.31 0.02
C PHE A 120 -15.40 0.12 0.76
N SER A 121 -14.82 -1.08 0.61
CA SER A 121 -15.27 -2.26 1.37
C SER A 121 -15.06 -2.08 2.87
N GLY A 122 -13.92 -1.51 3.29
CA GLY A 122 -13.64 -1.19 4.68
C GLY A 122 -14.63 -0.18 5.26
N LEU A 123 -14.94 0.89 4.51
CA LEU A 123 -15.96 1.88 4.89
C LEU A 123 -17.33 1.23 5.09
N ILE A 124 -17.79 0.44 4.12
CA ILE A 124 -19.10 -0.23 4.21
C ILE A 124 -19.15 -1.18 5.40
N TYR A 125 -18.08 -1.96 5.62
CA TYR A 125 -18.00 -2.90 6.73
C TYR A 125 -17.99 -2.19 8.08
N PHE A 126 -17.24 -1.10 8.21
CA PHE A 126 -17.20 -0.28 9.41
C PHE A 126 -18.57 0.32 9.75
N TYR A 127 -19.24 0.96 8.77
CA TYR A 127 -20.58 1.53 8.97
C TYR A 127 -21.63 0.49 9.36
N ARG A 128 -21.58 -0.71 8.77
CA ARG A 128 -22.50 -1.80 9.17
C ARG A 128 -22.26 -2.26 10.60
N THR A 129 -21.00 -2.30 11.00
CA THR A 129 -20.58 -2.75 12.33
C THR A 129 -20.91 -1.69 13.40
N GLU A 130 -20.71 -0.41 13.10
CA GLU A 130 -21.06 0.71 13.97
C GLU A 130 -22.55 0.71 14.34
N ARG A 131 -23.44 0.48 13.36
CA ARG A 131 -24.89 0.39 13.62
C ARG A 131 -25.26 -0.74 14.57
N PHE A 132 -24.60 -1.90 14.45
CA PHE A 132 -24.83 -3.03 15.34
C PHE A 132 -24.40 -2.73 16.78
N PHE A 133 -23.29 -2.00 16.96
CA PHE A 133 -22.81 -1.64 18.29
C PHE A 133 -23.61 -0.50 18.95
N ALA A 134 -24.13 0.44 18.16
CA ALA A 134 -25.00 1.51 18.64
C ALA A 134 -26.32 0.99 19.23
N ASP A 135 -26.78 -0.20 18.81
CA ASP A 135 -28.00 -0.83 19.33
C ASP A 135 -27.76 -1.66 20.62
N ILE A 136 -26.50 -1.90 21.02
CA ILE A 136 -26.14 -2.78 22.15
C ILE A 136 -25.74 -1.97 23.41
N ILE A 137 -25.46 -0.67 23.27
CA ILE A 137 -25.05 0.24 24.36
C ILE A 137 -26.23 1.14 24.71
#